data_AF-A0A6A9SPR4-F1
#
_entry.id   AF-A0A6A9SPR4-F1
#
_cell.length_a   1.000
_cell.length_b   1.000
_cell.length_c   1.000
_cell.angle_alpha   90.00
_cell.angle_beta   90.00
_cell.angle_gamma   90.00
#
_symmetry.space_group_name_H-M   'P 1'
#
loop_
_entity.id
_entity.type
_entity.pdbx_description
1 polymer ?
#
loop_
_entity_poly.entity_id
_entity_poly.type
_entity_poly.pdbx_seq_one_letter_code
_entity_poly.pdbx_strand_id
1 'polypeptide(L)'
;WPHCWTNTTPDAVVMSGLAGGRNGVSLERVAVNVDDAVTVPDNDDADPENERIDPDGPDARFATLPVADCVEALLGEDIPARLSNTAGTHLCNHLTYTTLGALEARDSDALAGFLHLPYTPPMAAEKARENNAHRGGSVPPSLSIEHQRRAVETVFETL
;
A
#
# COMPACT_ATOMS: atom_id res chain seq x y z
N TRP A 1 16.08 5.47 -1.85
CA TRP A 1 15.61 5.54 -0.46
C TRP A 1 16.26 4.42 0.34
N PRO A 2 17.08 4.68 1.37
CA PRO A 2 17.60 3.60 2.20
C PRO A 2 16.45 2.95 2.97
N HIS A 3 16.29 1.63 2.83
CA HIS A 3 15.28 0.93 3.62
C HIS A 3 15.66 1.01 5.11
N CYS A 4 14.76 1.50 5.96
CA CYS A 4 15.04 1.68 7.40
C CYS A 4 15.41 0.36 8.11
N TRP A 5 15.08 -0.79 7.50
CA TRP A 5 15.37 -2.12 7.99
C TRP A 5 16.71 -2.70 7.49
N THR A 6 17.50 -2.02 6.64
CA THR A 6 18.77 -2.61 6.13
C THR A 6 19.81 -2.89 7.21
N ASN A 7 19.74 -2.18 8.33
CA ASN A 7 20.61 -2.41 9.50
C ASN A 7 20.05 -3.46 10.47
N THR A 8 18.98 -4.15 10.07
CA THR A 8 18.29 -5.19 10.84
C THR A 8 18.05 -6.42 9.97
N THR A 9 17.61 -7.51 10.60
CA THR A 9 17.18 -8.75 9.94
C THR A 9 15.73 -9.04 10.33
N PRO A 10 14.76 -8.35 9.69
CA PRO A 10 13.35 -8.55 10.03
C PRO A 10 12.87 -9.91 9.52
N ASP A 11 12.00 -10.57 10.30
CA ASP A 11 11.25 -11.74 9.81
C ASP A 11 10.13 -11.32 8.86
N ALA A 12 9.62 -10.09 9.00
CA ALA A 12 8.61 -9.51 8.12
C ALA A 12 8.73 -7.98 7.97
N VAL A 13 8.38 -7.47 6.78
CA VAL A 13 8.31 -6.06 6.41
C VAL A 13 6.91 -5.76 5.86
N VAL A 14 6.04 -5.23 6.72
CA VAL A 14 4.69 -4.78 6.31
C VAL A 14 4.74 -3.27 6.08
N MET A 15 4.53 -2.86 4.83
CA MET A 15 4.44 -1.45 4.44
C MET A 15 2.98 -1.03 4.38
N SER A 16 2.68 0.26 4.60
CA SER A 16 1.33 0.78 4.44
C SER A 16 1.32 2.17 3.81
N GLY A 17 0.20 2.51 3.18
CA GLY A 17 0.02 3.79 2.49
C GLY A 17 -1.45 4.18 2.34
N LEU A 18 -1.70 5.46 2.13
CA LEU A 18 -3.05 6.00 1.94
C LEU A 18 -3.52 5.76 0.49
N ALA A 19 -4.64 5.08 0.32
CA ALA A 19 -5.36 4.96 -0.95
C ALA A 19 -6.72 5.67 -0.84
N GLY A 20 -6.69 6.99 -0.99
CA GLY A 20 -7.89 7.83 -1.00
C GLY A 20 -8.91 7.36 -2.04
N GLY A 21 -10.16 7.15 -1.61
CA GLY A 21 -11.25 6.70 -2.47
C GLY A 21 -11.48 5.18 -2.50
N ARG A 22 -10.58 4.36 -1.95
CA ARG A 22 -10.89 2.93 -1.71
C ARG A 22 -11.89 2.79 -0.56
N ASN A 23 -12.75 1.77 -0.64
CA ASN A 23 -13.83 1.53 0.32
C ASN A 23 -13.48 0.54 1.45
N GLY A 24 -12.22 0.14 1.54
CA GLY A 24 -11.72 -0.82 2.52
C GLY A 24 -10.21 -0.97 2.40
N VAL A 25 -9.66 -1.82 3.26
CA VAL A 25 -8.26 -2.21 3.28
C VAL A 25 -7.93 -2.99 2.01
N SER A 26 -6.73 -2.82 1.47
CA SER A 26 -6.29 -3.57 0.31
C SER A 26 -4.90 -4.15 0.52
N LEU A 27 -4.79 -5.47 0.36
CA LEU A 27 -3.51 -6.17 0.35
C LEU A 27 -3.01 -6.23 -1.09
N GLU A 28 -1.83 -5.66 -1.34
CA GLU A 28 -1.24 -5.63 -2.67
C GLU A 28 -0.55 -6.96 -2.97
N ARG A 29 -1.03 -7.65 -4.00
CA ARG A 29 -0.45 -8.93 -4.46
C ARG A 29 0.88 -8.72 -5.19
N VAL A 30 1.03 -7.62 -5.92
CA VAL A 30 2.10 -7.43 -6.90
C VAL A 30 2.54 -5.97 -6.95
N ALA A 31 3.85 -5.77 -7.09
CA ALA A 31 4.46 -4.50 -7.44
C ALA A 31 5.07 -4.59 -8.84
N VAL A 32 4.82 -3.59 -9.68
CA VAL A 32 5.30 -3.54 -11.07
C VAL A 32 6.55 -2.67 -11.18
N ASN A 33 7.43 -2.98 -12.11
CA ASN A 33 8.68 -2.24 -12.33
C ASN A 33 8.45 -0.97 -13.17
N VAL A 34 7.61 -0.07 -12.65
CA VAL A 34 7.25 1.19 -13.30
C VAL A 34 7.12 2.29 -12.25
N ASP A 35 7.82 3.39 -12.48
CA ASP A 35 7.57 4.69 -11.87
C ASP A 35 6.88 5.59 -12.89
N ASP A 36 5.63 5.96 -12.57
CA ASP A 36 4.82 6.90 -13.33
C ASP A 36 3.98 7.70 -12.33
N ALA A 37 4.44 8.92 -12.04
CA ALA A 37 3.88 9.78 -11.00
C ALA A 37 2.66 10.56 -11.47
N VAL A 38 1.63 9.83 -11.93
CA VAL A 38 0.43 10.45 -12.51
C VAL A 38 -0.24 11.41 -11.52
N THR A 39 -0.41 12.67 -11.94
CA THR A 39 -1.19 13.75 -11.28
C THR A 39 -0.47 14.56 -10.21
N VAL A 40 0.40 13.93 -9.41
CA VAL A 40 1.03 14.59 -8.26
C VAL A 40 2.49 14.13 -8.18
N PRO A 41 3.47 15.04 -8.33
CA PRO A 41 4.87 14.76 -8.07
C PRO A 41 5.08 14.25 -6.65
N ASP A 42 6.23 13.62 -6.39
CA ASP A 42 6.61 13.31 -5.02
C ASP A 42 6.91 14.60 -4.21
N ASN A 43 7.19 14.42 -2.91
CA ASN A 43 7.45 15.56 -2.02
C ASN A 43 8.77 16.29 -2.32
N ASP A 44 9.63 15.73 -3.17
CA ASP A 44 10.88 16.32 -3.67
C ASP A 44 10.71 16.85 -5.12
N ASP A 45 9.46 17.01 -5.58
CA ASP A 45 9.06 17.45 -6.91
C ASP A 45 9.49 16.51 -8.06
N ALA A 46 9.80 15.25 -7.77
CA ALA A 46 10.09 14.26 -8.80
C ALA A 46 8.79 13.81 -9.49
N ASP A 47 8.81 13.82 -10.84
CA ASP A 47 7.67 13.50 -11.69
C ASP A 47 8.09 12.51 -12.81
N PRO A 48 8.47 11.27 -12.46
CA PRO A 48 8.88 10.27 -13.44
C PRO A 48 7.70 9.89 -14.36
N GLU A 49 7.99 9.71 -15.66
CA GLU A 49 7.01 9.34 -16.68
C GLU A 49 7.40 8.02 -17.37
N ASN A 50 6.69 6.93 -17.06
CA ASN A 50 6.92 5.59 -17.65
C ASN A 50 8.37 5.07 -17.51
N GLU A 51 9.01 5.39 -16.38
CA GLU A 51 10.39 4.98 -16.10
C GLU A 51 10.42 3.61 -15.42
N ARG A 52 11.51 2.85 -15.62
CA ARG A 52 11.75 1.62 -14.84
C ARG A 52 12.32 1.99 -13.49
N ILE A 53 11.80 1.37 -12.42
CA ILE A 53 12.35 1.50 -11.07
C ILE A 53 13.75 0.87 -11.01
N ASP A 54 13.89 -0.31 -11.60
CA ASP A 54 15.15 -1.06 -11.72
C ASP A 54 15.34 -1.45 -13.19
N PRO A 55 16.29 -0.82 -13.92
CA PRO A 55 16.52 -1.11 -15.33
C PRO A 55 16.74 -2.59 -15.64
N ASP A 56 17.42 -3.30 -14.74
CA ASP A 56 17.82 -4.71 -14.90
C ASP A 56 16.90 -5.69 -14.16
N GLY A 57 15.94 -5.16 -13.39
CA GLY A 57 15.00 -5.96 -12.61
C GLY A 57 13.86 -6.59 -13.43
N PRO A 58 13.15 -7.58 -12.85
CA PRO A 58 12.01 -8.22 -13.49
C PRO A 58 10.86 -7.23 -13.73
N ASP A 59 9.88 -7.59 -14.57
CA ASP A 59 8.75 -6.70 -14.87
C ASP A 59 7.83 -6.47 -13.66
N ALA A 60 7.77 -7.43 -12.74
CA ALA A 60 7.00 -7.35 -11.51
C ALA A 60 7.57 -8.28 -10.44
N ARG A 61 7.27 -7.97 -9.18
CA ARG A 61 7.55 -8.80 -8.02
C ARG A 61 6.26 -9.07 -7.26
N PHE A 62 6.01 -10.33 -6.90
CA PHE A 62 4.89 -10.69 -6.03
C PHE A 62 5.24 -10.42 -4.57
N ALA A 63 4.26 -9.98 -3.79
CA ALA A 63 4.39 -9.92 -2.34
C ALA A 63 4.65 -11.34 -1.80
N THR A 64 5.50 -11.45 -0.79
CA THR A 64 5.78 -12.72 -0.10
C THR A 64 4.89 -12.92 1.13
N LEU A 65 4.16 -11.90 1.59
CA LEU A 65 3.10 -12.06 2.60
C LEU A 65 2.02 -13.07 2.13
N PRO A 66 1.38 -13.82 3.05
CA PRO A 66 0.22 -14.65 2.75
C PRO A 66 -1.04 -13.78 2.54
N VAL A 67 -1.02 -12.94 1.49
CA VAL A 67 -1.98 -11.86 1.28
C VAL A 67 -3.44 -12.31 1.19
N ALA A 68 -3.71 -13.54 0.75
CA ALA A 68 -5.06 -14.10 0.73
C ALA A 68 -5.54 -14.43 2.15
N ASP A 69 -4.69 -15.05 2.97
CA ASP A 69 -5.01 -15.40 4.35
C ASP A 69 -5.18 -14.14 5.20
N CYS A 70 -4.36 -13.11 4.97
CA CYS A 70 -4.53 -11.79 5.59
C CYS A 70 -5.90 -11.19 5.25
N VAL A 71 -6.36 -11.29 4.00
CA VAL A 71 -7.68 -10.79 3.60
C VAL A 71 -8.79 -11.57 4.30
N GLU A 72 -8.73 -12.90 4.32
CA GLU A 72 -9.72 -13.72 5.03
C GLU A 72 -9.75 -13.43 6.53
N ALA A 73 -8.59 -13.23 7.16
CA ALA A 73 -8.50 -12.85 8.58
C ALA A 73 -9.18 -11.51 8.87
N LEU A 74 -8.93 -10.49 8.03
CA LEU A 74 -9.59 -9.19 8.15
C LEU A 74 -11.11 -9.28 7.98
N LEU A 75 -11.56 -10.05 6.99
CA LEU A 75 -12.98 -10.28 6.75
C LEU A 75 -13.64 -11.03 7.92
N GLY A 76 -12.92 -11.96 8.56
CA GLY A 76 -13.37 -12.65 9.77
C GLY A 76 -13.55 -11.74 10.98
N GLU A 77 -12.95 -10.55 10.97
CA GLU A 77 -13.10 -9.49 11.98
C GLU A 77 -14.06 -8.36 11.56
N ASP A 78 -14.86 -8.57 10.51
CA ASP A 78 -15.76 -7.57 9.94
C ASP A 78 -15.03 -6.30 9.42
N ILE A 79 -13.74 -6.40 9.09
CA ILE A 79 -12.96 -5.32 8.47
C ILE A 79 -13.07 -5.46 6.95
N PRO A 80 -13.67 -4.50 6.22
CA PRO A 80 -13.76 -4.58 4.77
C PRO A 80 -12.36 -4.59 4.14
N ALA A 81 -12.01 -5.71 3.53
CA ALA A 81 -10.71 -5.92 2.92
C ALA A 81 -10.85 -6.58 1.54
N ARG A 82 -9.85 -6.38 0.69
CA ARG A 82 -9.74 -7.08 -0.58
C ARG A 82 -8.31 -7.32 -0.97
N LEU A 83 -8.12 -8.25 -1.89
CA LEU A 83 -6.87 -8.34 -2.61
C LEU A 83 -6.83 -7.34 -3.77
N SER A 84 -5.69 -6.70 -3.94
CA SER A 84 -5.43 -5.73 -4.99
C SER A 84 -4.30 -6.23 -5.90
N ASN A 85 -4.49 -6.08 -7.21
CA ASN A 85 -3.50 -6.45 -8.23
C ASN A 85 -2.75 -5.23 -8.78
N THR A 86 -2.87 -4.07 -8.13
CA THR A 86 -2.12 -2.87 -8.47
C THR A 86 -1.99 -1.94 -7.26
N ALA A 87 -0.75 -1.67 -6.87
CA ALA A 87 -0.40 -0.66 -5.89
C ALA A 87 -0.34 0.76 -6.50
N GLY A 88 -0.75 0.92 -7.77
CA GLY A 88 -0.46 2.10 -8.58
C GLY A 88 0.94 2.04 -9.20
N THR A 89 1.45 3.19 -9.61
CA THR A 89 2.78 3.38 -10.22
C THR A 89 3.57 4.52 -9.55
N HIS A 90 3.09 4.97 -8.40
CA HIS A 90 3.73 6.00 -7.58
C HIS A 90 4.56 5.35 -6.45
N LEU A 91 4.96 6.14 -5.46
CA LEU A 91 5.79 5.74 -4.30
C LEU A 91 5.37 4.44 -3.58
N CYS A 92 4.07 4.12 -3.49
CA CYS A 92 3.62 2.87 -2.83
C CYS A 92 4.08 1.64 -3.61
N ASN A 93 3.97 1.69 -4.94
CA ASN A 93 4.48 0.66 -5.84
C ASN A 93 6.02 0.64 -5.82
N HIS A 94 6.65 1.80 -5.96
CA HIS A 94 8.11 1.95 -5.91
C HIS A 94 8.71 1.31 -4.65
N LEU A 95 8.18 1.66 -3.47
CA LEU A 95 8.66 1.17 -2.19
C LEU A 95 8.47 -0.34 -2.07
N THR A 96 7.34 -0.87 -2.54
CA THR A 96 7.07 -2.32 -2.52
C THR A 96 8.06 -3.06 -3.42
N TYR A 97 8.22 -2.60 -4.66
CA TYR A 97 9.08 -3.22 -5.66
C TYR A 97 10.55 -3.21 -5.22
N THR A 98 11.06 -2.09 -4.73
CA THR A 98 12.44 -1.96 -4.24
C THR A 98 12.68 -2.79 -2.98
N THR A 99 11.72 -2.85 -2.05
CA THR A 99 11.82 -3.65 -0.84
C THR A 99 11.91 -5.15 -1.15
N LEU A 100 11.04 -5.65 -2.03
CA LEU A 100 11.07 -7.05 -2.47
C LEU A 100 12.41 -7.38 -3.16
N GLY A 101 12.88 -6.49 -4.06
CA GLY A 101 14.18 -6.68 -4.72
C GLY A 101 15.37 -6.67 -3.76
N ALA A 102 15.34 -5.82 -2.73
CA ALA A 102 16.38 -5.76 -1.72
C ALA A 102 16.41 -7.00 -0.82
N LEU A 103 15.25 -7.62 -0.56
CA LEU A 103 15.17 -8.90 0.18
C LEU A 103 15.64 -10.07 -0.69
N GLU A 104 15.23 -10.12 -1.96
CA GLU A 104 15.70 -11.09 -2.95
C GLU A 104 17.22 -11.04 -3.09
N ALA A 105 17.81 -9.85 -3.27
CA ALA A 105 19.26 -9.67 -3.44
C ALA A 105 20.08 -10.06 -2.20
N ARG A 106 19.43 -10.22 -1.04
CA ARG A 106 20.05 -10.65 0.22
C ARG A 106 19.79 -12.13 0.54
N ASP A 107 19.13 -12.86 -0.35
CA ASP A 107 18.64 -14.22 -0.10
C ASP A 107 17.86 -14.32 1.23
N SER A 108 17.01 -13.31 1.50
CA SER A 108 16.27 -13.21 2.76
C SER A 108 14.94 -13.95 2.70
N ASP A 109 14.64 -14.75 3.72
CA ASP A 109 13.34 -15.42 3.90
C ASP A 109 12.24 -14.51 4.47
N ALA A 110 12.48 -13.20 4.56
CA ALA A 110 11.54 -12.28 5.19
C ALA A 110 10.27 -12.10 4.36
N LEU A 111 9.12 -12.11 5.02
CA LEU A 111 7.84 -11.85 4.37
C LEU A 111 7.68 -10.34 4.13
N ALA A 112 7.24 -9.92 2.95
CA ALA A 112 7.09 -8.51 2.62
C ALA A 112 5.91 -8.25 1.70
N GLY A 113 5.24 -7.12 1.93
CA GLY A 113 4.10 -6.69 1.14
C GLY A 113 3.52 -5.38 1.64
N PHE A 114 2.44 -4.95 0.99
CA PHE A 114 1.91 -3.59 1.15
C PHE A 114 0.42 -3.59 1.46
N LEU A 115 0.04 -2.76 2.42
CA LEU A 115 -1.32 -2.56 2.90
C LEU A 115 -1.79 -1.14 2.56
N HIS A 116 -2.69 -1.01 1.59
CA HIS A 116 -3.35 0.27 1.35
C HIS A 116 -4.54 0.46 2.30
N LEU A 117 -4.57 1.62 2.96
CA LEU A 117 -5.61 2.03 3.88
C LEU A 117 -6.46 3.14 3.26
N PRO A 118 -7.79 3.13 3.42
CA PRO A 118 -8.65 4.18 2.88
C PRO A 118 -8.54 5.47 3.72
N TYR A 119 -9.29 6.51 3.34
CA TYR A 119 -9.41 7.69 4.19
C TYR A 119 -9.93 7.34 5.59
N THR A 120 -9.47 8.09 6.59
CA THR A 120 -10.15 8.16 7.89
C THR A 120 -11.42 9.03 7.78
N PRO A 121 -12.40 8.92 8.70
CA PRO A 121 -13.59 9.77 8.66
C PRO A 121 -13.28 11.28 8.66
N PRO A 122 -12.30 11.79 9.44
CA PRO A 122 -11.89 13.20 9.35
C PRO A 122 -11.39 13.60 7.96
N MET A 123 -10.55 12.77 7.32
CA MET A 123 -10.05 13.02 5.96
C MET A 123 -11.18 13.00 4.93
N ALA A 124 -12.10 12.04 5.02
CA ALA A 124 -13.24 11.98 4.12
C ALA A 124 -14.20 13.17 4.31
N ALA A 125 -14.38 13.64 5.54
CA ALA A 125 -15.14 14.86 5.81
C ALA A 125 -14.48 16.11 5.22
N GLU A 126 -13.15 16.21 5.26
CA GLU A 126 -12.39 17.28 4.60
C GLU A 126 -12.57 17.23 3.08
N LYS A 127 -12.37 16.08 2.46
CA LYS A 127 -12.61 15.90 1.02
C LYS A 127 -14.05 16.16 0.61
N ALA A 128 -15.02 15.79 1.44
CA ALA A 128 -16.42 16.11 1.20
C ALA A 128 -16.68 17.64 1.19
N ARG A 129 -15.95 18.42 2.01
CA ARG A 129 -16.04 19.89 1.96
C ARG A 129 -15.46 20.43 0.66
N GLU A 130 -14.30 19.95 0.23
CA GLU A 130 -13.68 20.30 -1.06
C GLU A 130 -14.62 19.99 -2.24
N ASN A 131 -15.33 18.86 -2.17
CA ASN A 131 -16.29 18.42 -3.18
C ASN A 131 -17.64 19.18 -3.13
N ASN A 132 -17.83 20.16 -2.25
CA ASN A 132 -19.10 20.86 -2.04
C ASN A 132 -20.27 19.94 -1.65
N ALA A 133 -20.06 19.00 -0.72
CA ALA A 133 -21.10 18.06 -0.27
C ALA A 133 -22.40 18.73 0.20
N HIS A 134 -22.32 19.93 0.80
CA HIS A 134 -23.48 20.74 1.18
C HIS A 134 -24.37 21.19 -0.01
N ARG A 135 -23.89 21.02 -1.25
CA ARG A 135 -24.60 21.29 -2.51
C ARG A 135 -24.82 20.02 -3.35
N GLY A 136 -24.76 18.83 -2.73
CA GLY A 136 -24.94 17.55 -3.41
C GLY A 136 -23.67 16.94 -4.02
N GLY A 137 -22.49 17.47 -3.65
CA GLY A 137 -21.20 16.89 -4.00
C GLY A 137 -20.93 15.53 -3.33
N SER A 138 -19.95 14.78 -3.84
CA SER A 138 -19.64 13.43 -3.38
C SER A 138 -18.94 13.40 -2.01
N VAL A 139 -19.21 12.34 -1.26
CA VAL A 139 -18.50 11.99 -0.02
C VAL A 139 -17.69 10.72 -0.31
N PRO A 140 -16.34 10.76 -0.20
CA PRO A 140 -15.54 9.56 -0.43
C PRO A 140 -15.74 8.55 0.71
N PRO A 141 -15.52 7.25 0.44
CA PRO A 141 -15.57 6.24 1.49
C PRO A 141 -14.45 6.45 2.52
N SER A 142 -14.67 5.92 3.73
CA SER A 142 -13.70 5.97 4.82
C SER A 142 -13.83 4.77 5.74
N LEU A 143 -12.75 4.47 6.46
CA LEU A 143 -12.71 3.47 7.53
C LEU A 143 -12.11 4.11 8.79
N SER A 144 -12.66 3.83 9.98
CA SER A 144 -12.17 4.46 11.22
C SER A 144 -10.70 4.14 11.48
N ILE A 145 -10.00 5.04 12.18
CA ILE A 145 -8.58 4.82 12.49
C ILE A 145 -8.37 3.57 13.36
N GLU A 146 -9.35 3.24 14.21
CA GLU A 146 -9.34 2.04 15.03
C GLU A 146 -9.39 0.77 14.17
N HIS A 147 -10.24 0.73 13.15
CA HIS A 147 -10.30 -0.40 12.21
C HIS A 147 -9.05 -0.47 11.33
N GLN A 148 -8.50 0.67 10.90
CA GLN A 148 -7.25 0.70 10.13
C GLN A 148 -6.06 0.19 10.97
N ARG A 149 -5.97 0.61 12.24
CA ARG A 149 -4.97 0.12 13.20
C ARG A 149 -5.14 -1.37 13.42
N ARG A 150 -6.37 -1.83 13.68
CA ARG A 150 -6.66 -3.26 13.86
C ARG A 150 -6.27 -4.05 12.63
N ALA A 151 -6.52 -3.52 11.43
CA ALA A 151 -6.15 -4.20 10.19
C ALA A 151 -4.64 -4.45 10.09
N VAL A 152 -3.81 -3.47 10.48
CA VAL A 152 -2.36 -3.64 10.52
C VAL A 152 -1.99 -4.73 11.55
N GLU A 153 -2.60 -4.73 12.73
CA GLU A 153 -2.36 -5.75 13.77
C GLU A 153 -2.73 -7.15 13.27
N THR A 154 -3.93 -7.33 12.69
CA THR A 154 -4.39 -8.61 12.13
C THR A 154 -3.46 -9.12 11.05
N VAL A 155 -2.91 -8.24 10.20
CA VAL A 155 -1.93 -8.64 9.18
C VAL A 155 -0.68 -9.22 9.84
N PHE A 156 -0.13 -8.59 10.88
CA PHE A 156 1.02 -9.12 11.62
C PHE A 156 0.69 -10.41 12.37
N GLU A 157 -0.51 -10.54 12.94
CA GLU A 157 -0.98 -11.76 13.62
C GLU A 157 -1.17 -12.95 12.65
N THR A 158 -1.23 -12.69 11.34
CA THR A 158 -1.39 -13.73 10.30
C THR A 158 -0.06 -14.27 9.77
N LEU A 159 1.08 -13.65 10.14
CA LEU A 159 2.42 -14.05 9.68
C LEU A 159 3.01 -15.15 10.56
#